data_AF-M6BGF2-F1
#
_entry.id   AF-M6BGF2-F1
#
_cell.length_a   1.000
_cell.length_b   1.000
_cell.length_c   1.000
_cell.angle_alpha   90.00
_cell.angle_beta   90.00
_cell.angle_gamma   90.00
#
_symmetry.space_group_name_H-M   'P 1'
#
loop_
_entity.id
_entity.type
_entity.pdbx_description
1 polymer ?
#
loop_
_entity_poly.entity_id
_entity_poly.type
_entity_poly.pdbx_seq_one_letter_code
_entity_poly.pdbx_strand_id
1 'polypeptide(L)'
;MPSAIEVEKKIGEIPEYQELFAKAYSDSSTKENPKTASVEMKKITYDNIAGAIAAFERSLKTQDRFDDFQRGDYKALSTEEQEGLEKFLTTGCTTCHVGPLLGGNSFRKLGQVNPYENTNDKGRQDLTKNPTDAFVFKVPSLRNVAMTGPYFHDGKTTTLEEAVKKMAYLQLGKELSESDTKSIATFLKTLTNKN
;
A
#
# COMPACT_ATOMS: atom_id res chain seq x y z
N MET A 1 -2.90 -16.10 -15.06
CA MET A 1 -4.14 -15.42 -14.62
C MET A 1 -5.22 -15.81 -15.62
N PRO A 2 -6.46 -16.16 -15.20
CA PRO A 2 -7.55 -16.46 -16.13
C PRO A 2 -7.90 -15.23 -16.98
N SER A 3 -8.44 -15.45 -18.17
CA SER A 3 -8.92 -14.37 -19.06
C SER A 3 -10.19 -13.71 -18.52
N ALA A 4 -10.47 -12.48 -18.95
CA ALA A 4 -11.68 -11.77 -18.57
C ALA A 4 -12.96 -12.58 -18.87
N ILE A 5 -13.01 -13.21 -20.05
CA ILE A 5 -14.14 -14.04 -20.50
C ILE A 5 -14.34 -15.23 -19.56
N GLU A 6 -13.27 -15.91 -19.15
CA GLU A 6 -13.36 -17.06 -18.23
C GLU A 6 -13.85 -16.64 -16.84
N VAL A 7 -13.41 -15.49 -16.34
CA VAL A 7 -13.86 -14.95 -15.04
C VAL A 7 -15.35 -14.62 -15.10
N GLU A 8 -15.78 -13.88 -16.12
CA GLU A 8 -17.19 -13.53 -16.30
C GLU A 8 -18.09 -14.76 -16.47
N LYS A 9 -17.63 -15.77 -17.21
CA LYS A 9 -18.39 -17.01 -17.40
C LYS A 9 -18.60 -17.71 -16.06
N LYS A 10 -17.53 -17.94 -15.29
CA LYS A 10 -17.62 -18.65 -14.01
C LYS A 10 -18.52 -17.93 -13.00
N ILE A 11 -18.39 -16.62 -12.88
CA ILE A 11 -19.22 -15.83 -11.97
C ILE A 11 -20.66 -15.77 -12.47
N GLY A 12 -20.84 -15.65 -13.79
CA GLY A 12 -22.15 -15.60 -14.45
C GLY A 12 -22.94 -16.91 -14.37
N GLU A 13 -22.30 -18.05 -14.13
CA GLU A 13 -22.97 -19.34 -13.94
C GLU A 13 -23.56 -19.53 -12.53
N ILE A 14 -23.26 -18.63 -11.58
CA ILE A 14 -23.73 -18.69 -10.19
C ILE A 14 -24.98 -17.81 -10.04
N PRO A 15 -26.19 -18.39 -9.82
CA PRO A 15 -27.45 -17.63 -9.75
C PRO A 15 -27.42 -16.47 -8.74
N GLU A 16 -26.81 -16.68 -7.57
CA GLU A 16 -26.73 -15.68 -6.51
C GLU A 16 -25.92 -14.45 -6.96
N TYR A 17 -24.86 -14.63 -7.74
CA TYR A 17 -24.11 -13.49 -8.28
C TYR A 17 -24.90 -12.75 -9.35
N GLN A 18 -25.72 -13.43 -10.15
CA GLN A 18 -26.60 -12.75 -11.11
C GLN A 18 -27.52 -11.76 -10.40
N GLU A 19 -28.16 -12.19 -9.31
CA GLU A 19 -29.03 -11.33 -8.48
C GLU A 19 -28.25 -10.19 -7.81
N LEU A 20 -27.10 -10.47 -7.21
CA LEU A 20 -26.28 -9.47 -6.53
C LEU A 20 -25.76 -8.39 -7.49
N PHE A 21 -25.29 -8.78 -8.69
CA PHE A 21 -24.83 -7.83 -9.70
C PHE A 21 -25.98 -7.05 -10.33
N ALA A 22 -27.14 -7.67 -10.55
CA ALA A 22 -28.33 -6.96 -11.00
C ALA A 22 -28.75 -5.88 -9.99
N LYS A 23 -28.70 -6.18 -8.69
CA LYS A 23 -28.99 -5.23 -7.61
C LYS A 23 -27.95 -4.11 -7.52
N ALA A 24 -26.66 -4.46 -7.49
CA ALA A 24 -25.56 -3.51 -7.31
C ALA A 24 -25.42 -2.52 -8.49
N TYR A 25 -25.82 -2.95 -9.69
CA TYR A 25 -25.73 -2.15 -10.92
C TYR A 25 -27.11 -1.86 -11.53
N SER A 26 -28.16 -1.82 -10.71
CA SER A 26 -29.55 -1.54 -11.12
C SER A 26 -29.70 -0.14 -11.72
N ASP A 27 -29.00 0.86 -11.16
CA ASP A 27 -29.03 2.27 -11.60
C ASP A 27 -27.96 2.62 -12.66
N SER A 28 -27.25 1.63 -13.23
CA SER A 28 -26.24 1.92 -14.25
C SER A 28 -26.90 2.31 -15.59
N SER A 29 -27.39 3.54 -15.63
CA SER A 29 -27.22 4.41 -16.79
C SER A 29 -25.72 4.61 -16.98
N THR A 30 -25.07 3.60 -17.54
CA THR A 30 -23.73 3.76 -18.12
C THR A 30 -23.86 4.88 -19.15
N LYS A 31 -23.39 6.08 -18.80
CA LYS A 31 -23.10 7.11 -19.78
C LYS A 31 -21.93 6.59 -20.61
N GLU A 32 -22.20 5.77 -21.62
CA GLU A 32 -21.26 5.55 -22.71
C GLU A 32 -21.92 5.60 -24.09
N ASN A 33 -21.05 6.05 -25.00
CA ASN A 33 -21.18 6.32 -26.41
C ASN A 33 -22.41 5.69 -27.13
N PRO A 34 -23.31 6.50 -27.74
CA PRO A 34 -24.55 6.04 -28.38
C PRO A 34 -24.39 5.11 -29.60
N LYS A 35 -23.18 4.62 -29.92
CA LYS A 35 -22.92 3.75 -31.07
C LYS A 35 -22.99 2.24 -30.77
N THR A 36 -23.18 1.81 -29.52
CA THR A 36 -23.18 0.38 -29.13
C THR A 36 -24.43 -0.06 -28.36
N ALA A 37 -25.49 0.75 -28.38
CA ALA A 37 -26.74 0.47 -27.67
C ALA A 37 -27.61 -0.59 -28.38
N SER A 38 -27.18 -1.85 -28.35
CA SER A 38 -28.02 -3.00 -28.71
C SER A 38 -27.42 -4.32 -28.23
N VAL A 39 -27.17 -4.46 -26.92
CA VAL A 39 -26.95 -5.78 -26.31
C VAL A 39 -27.58 -5.72 -24.92
N GLU A 40 -28.39 -6.72 -24.60
CA GLU A 40 -28.86 -7.03 -23.25
C GLU A 40 -27.72 -6.78 -22.25
N MET A 41 -27.86 -5.77 -21.38
CA MET A 41 -26.73 -5.30 -20.56
C MET A 41 -26.37 -6.35 -19.52
N LYS A 42 -25.49 -7.28 -19.89
CA LYS A 42 -24.88 -8.25 -18.98
C LYS A 42 -24.29 -7.45 -17.81
N LYS A 43 -24.89 -7.55 -16.62
CA LYS A 43 -24.44 -6.81 -15.43
C LYS A 43 -23.17 -7.43 -14.82
N ILE A 44 -22.89 -8.70 -15.11
CA ILE A 44 -21.63 -9.37 -14.77
C ILE A 44 -20.64 -9.17 -15.93
N THR A 45 -19.92 -8.06 -15.88
CA THR A 45 -18.77 -7.77 -16.75
C THR A 45 -17.50 -7.73 -15.92
N TYR A 46 -16.34 -7.91 -16.57
CA TYR A 46 -15.05 -7.78 -15.90
C TYR A 46 -14.88 -6.42 -15.20
N ASP A 47 -15.37 -5.34 -15.82
CA ASP A 47 -15.34 -4.00 -15.25
C ASP A 47 -16.23 -3.85 -14.01
N ASN A 48 -17.43 -4.44 -14.03
CA ASN A 48 -18.32 -4.42 -12.86
C ASN A 48 -17.79 -5.31 -11.74
N ILE A 49 -17.10 -6.41 -12.06
CA ILE A 49 -16.41 -7.23 -11.06
C ILE A 49 -15.29 -6.41 -10.41
N ALA A 50 -14.43 -5.77 -11.21
CA ALA A 50 -13.38 -4.89 -10.73
C ALA A 50 -13.94 -3.71 -9.91
N GLY A 51 -15.05 -3.12 -10.36
CA GLY A 51 -15.75 -2.03 -9.68
C GLY A 51 -16.30 -2.43 -8.31
N ALA A 52 -16.86 -3.63 -8.20
CA ALA A 52 -17.37 -4.18 -6.93
C ALA A 52 -16.23 -4.47 -5.95
N ILE A 53 -15.14 -5.08 -6.43
CA ILE A 53 -13.94 -5.32 -5.62
C ILE A 53 -13.35 -3.97 -5.16
N ALA A 54 -13.18 -3.01 -6.05
CA ALA A 54 -12.65 -1.70 -5.71
C ALA A 54 -13.56 -0.94 -4.71
N ALA A 55 -14.89 -1.14 -4.77
CA ALA A 55 -15.82 -0.59 -3.79
C ALA A 55 -15.63 -1.21 -2.40
N PHE A 56 -15.45 -2.53 -2.34
CA PHE A 56 -15.11 -3.23 -1.10
C PHE A 56 -13.73 -2.78 -0.56
N GLU A 57 -12.69 -2.71 -1.39
CA GLU A 57 -11.37 -2.24 -0.99
C GLU A 57 -11.37 -0.81 -0.45
N ARG A 58 -12.20 0.09 -1.01
CA ARG A 58 -12.40 1.45 -0.46
C ARG A 58 -13.02 1.48 0.94
N SER A 59 -13.71 0.41 1.33
CA SER A 59 -14.26 0.25 2.69
C SER A 59 -13.24 -0.28 3.69
N LEU A 60 -12.13 -0.88 3.23
CA LEU A 60 -11.03 -1.39 4.06
C LEU A 60 -10.16 -0.25 4.60
N LYS A 61 -10.78 0.67 5.34
CA LYS A 61 -10.09 1.79 6.00
C LYS A 61 -9.66 1.35 7.39
N THR A 62 -8.42 1.67 7.72
CA THR A 62 -7.87 1.48 9.06
C THR A 62 -7.74 2.81 9.79
N GLN A 63 -7.95 2.78 11.10
CA GLN A 63 -7.68 3.90 12.00
C GLN A 63 -6.78 3.41 13.13
N ASP A 64 -5.66 4.10 13.32
CA ASP A 64 -4.61 3.71 14.26
C ASP A 64 -4.47 4.71 15.42
N ARG A 65 -3.54 4.45 16.36
CA ARG A 65 -3.30 5.33 17.52
C ARG A 65 -2.59 6.62 17.13
N PHE A 66 -1.83 6.60 16.04
CA PHE A 66 -1.19 7.81 15.53
C PHE A 66 -2.21 8.78 14.91
N ASP A 67 -3.30 8.29 14.31
CA ASP A 67 -4.42 9.13 13.89
C ASP A 67 -5.07 9.91 15.05
N ASP A 68 -5.20 9.27 16.21
CA ASP A 68 -5.74 9.93 17.42
C ASP A 68 -4.79 11.01 17.92
N PHE A 69 -3.49 10.70 17.95
CA PHE A 69 -2.43 11.66 18.27
C PHE A 69 -2.43 12.88 17.36
N GLN A 70 -2.55 12.67 16.04
CA GLN A 70 -2.62 13.78 15.06
C GLN A 70 -3.88 14.64 15.21
N ARG A 71 -4.97 14.10 15.79
CA ARG A 71 -6.20 14.84 16.08
C ARG A 71 -6.16 15.59 17.42
N GLY A 72 -5.01 15.59 18.11
CA GLY A 72 -4.77 16.35 19.34
C GLY A 72 -4.87 15.53 20.63
N ASP A 73 -5.12 14.21 20.55
CA ASP A 73 -5.02 13.34 21.71
C ASP A 73 -3.55 12.93 21.93
N TYR A 74 -2.75 13.82 22.51
CA TYR A 74 -1.34 13.56 22.77
C TYR A 74 -1.09 12.39 23.73
N LYS A 75 -2.12 11.89 24.44
CA LYS A 75 -2.03 10.72 25.30
C LYS A 75 -2.25 9.41 24.54
N ALA A 76 -2.66 9.47 23.27
CA ALA A 76 -2.81 8.29 22.43
C ALA A 76 -1.48 7.56 22.20
N LEU A 77 -0.35 8.27 22.30
CA LEU A 77 1.01 7.71 22.26
C LEU A 77 1.70 7.84 23.62
N SER A 78 2.44 6.79 24.02
CA SER A 78 3.33 6.84 25.18
C SER A 78 4.54 7.76 24.92
N THR A 79 5.29 8.08 25.97
CA THR A 79 6.53 8.87 25.84
C THR A 79 7.52 8.21 24.87
N GLU A 80 7.69 6.90 24.97
CA GLU A 80 8.62 6.13 24.14
C GLU A 80 8.19 6.09 22.66
N GLU A 81 6.88 6.06 22.40
CA GLU A 81 6.32 6.13 21.05
C GLU A 81 6.47 7.53 20.45
N GLN A 82 6.33 8.59 21.27
CA GLN A 82 6.58 9.97 20.84
C GLN A 82 8.07 10.22 20.57
N GLU A 83 8.97 9.68 21.37
CA GLU A 83 10.42 9.67 21.09
C GLU A 83 10.71 8.95 19.76
N GLY A 84 10.05 7.82 19.51
CA GLY A 84 10.15 7.09 18.24
C GLY A 84 9.69 7.92 17.04
N LEU A 85 8.61 8.67 17.20
CA LEU A 85 8.12 9.60 16.18
C LEU A 85 9.15 10.71 15.92
N GLU A 86 9.70 11.32 16.98
CA GLU A 86 10.75 12.33 16.83
C GLU A 86 11.97 11.78 16.09
N LYS A 87 12.41 10.56 16.41
CA LYS A 87 13.51 9.89 15.71
C LYS A 87 13.19 9.63 14.25
N PHE A 88 11.97 9.20 13.93
CA PHE A 88 11.53 9.01 12.55
C PHE A 88 11.57 10.32 11.75
N LEU A 89 11.11 11.43 12.35
CA LEU A 89 11.13 12.76 11.76
C LEU A 89 12.55 13.27 11.52
N THR A 90 13.39 13.23 12.56
CA THR A 90 14.75 13.81 12.55
C THR A 90 15.76 12.96 11.79
N THR A 91 15.54 11.65 11.66
CA THR A 91 16.38 10.77 10.85
C THR A 91 16.27 11.10 9.37
N GLY A 92 15.11 11.59 8.91
CA GLY A 92 14.83 11.97 7.52
C GLY A 92 13.87 11.05 6.78
N CYS A 93 13.18 10.13 7.49
CA CYS A 93 12.25 9.17 6.90
C CYS A 93 11.07 9.87 6.19
N THR A 94 10.68 11.05 6.68
CA THR A 94 9.65 11.92 6.09
C THR A 94 10.06 12.63 4.81
N THR A 95 11.25 12.38 4.27
CA THR A 95 11.55 12.79 2.88
C THR A 95 10.70 12.01 1.87
N CYS A 96 10.32 10.78 2.24
CA CYS A 96 9.60 9.85 1.37
C CYS A 96 8.27 9.38 1.98
N HIS A 97 8.25 9.13 3.30
CA HIS A 97 7.08 8.60 4.01
C HIS A 97 6.25 9.72 4.62
N VAL A 98 5.37 10.30 3.81
CA VAL A 98 4.57 11.50 4.15
C VAL A 98 3.09 11.34 3.83
N GLY A 99 2.31 12.28 4.37
CA GLY A 99 0.88 12.37 4.16
C GLY A 99 0.10 11.31 4.94
N PRO A 100 -1.20 11.16 4.65
CA PRO A 100 -2.08 10.31 5.44
C PRO A 100 -1.63 8.85 5.50
N LEU A 101 -0.96 8.32 4.46
CA LEU A 101 -0.52 6.92 4.43
C LEU A 101 0.95 6.73 4.85
N LEU A 102 1.65 7.81 5.24
CA LEU A 102 3.09 7.83 5.45
C LEU A 102 3.84 7.15 4.29
N GLY A 103 3.51 7.54 3.06
CA GLY A 103 3.97 6.89 1.84
C GLY A 103 2.86 6.78 0.78
N GLY A 104 3.06 5.97 -0.23
CA GLY A 104 2.11 5.71 -1.31
C GLY A 104 2.05 6.76 -2.42
N ASN A 105 2.69 7.91 -2.24
CA ASN A 105 2.51 9.09 -3.11
C ASN A 105 3.66 9.36 -4.09
N SER A 106 4.75 8.59 -4.02
CA SER A 106 5.92 8.80 -4.88
C SER A 106 6.61 7.50 -5.24
N PHE A 107 7.47 7.58 -6.26
CA PHE A 107 8.37 6.53 -6.67
C PHE A 107 9.80 6.95 -6.35
N ARG A 108 10.59 6.07 -5.72
CA ARG A 108 11.96 6.35 -5.31
C ARG A 108 12.86 5.16 -5.63
N LYS A 109 14.12 5.43 -5.93
CA LYS A 109 15.13 4.39 -6.07
C LYS A 109 15.32 3.68 -4.73
N LEU A 110 15.24 2.36 -4.72
CA LEU A 110 15.64 1.56 -3.58
C LEU A 110 17.16 1.45 -3.56
N GLY A 111 17.79 1.95 -2.50
CA GLY A 111 19.24 2.07 -2.42
C GLY A 111 19.79 3.32 -3.12
N GLN A 112 19.25 4.48 -2.76
CA GLN A 112 19.70 5.78 -3.26
C GLN A 112 21.16 6.09 -2.88
N VAL A 113 21.59 5.70 -1.69
CA VAL A 113 22.94 5.91 -1.17
C VAL A 113 23.75 4.63 -1.25
N ASN A 114 23.23 3.54 -0.70
CA ASN A 114 23.84 2.22 -0.76
C ASN A 114 22.93 1.26 -1.54
N PRO A 115 23.45 0.46 -2.48
CA PRO A 115 22.62 -0.40 -3.33
C PRO A 115 21.91 -1.50 -2.54
N TYR A 116 20.69 -1.85 -2.96
CA TYR A 116 20.00 -3.03 -2.43
C TYR A 116 20.56 -4.30 -3.05
N GLU A 117 20.62 -5.37 -2.25
CA GLU A 117 21.27 -6.64 -2.63
C GLU A 117 20.55 -7.33 -3.80
N ASN A 118 19.21 -7.24 -3.86
CA ASN A 118 18.44 -7.84 -4.93
C ASN A 118 18.39 -6.93 -6.16
N THR A 119 19.03 -7.38 -7.24
CA THR A 119 19.05 -6.68 -8.53
C THR A 119 18.21 -7.38 -9.60
N ASN A 120 17.46 -8.44 -9.27
CA ASN A 120 16.66 -9.19 -10.24
C ASN A 120 15.35 -8.46 -10.56
N ASP A 121 14.71 -7.87 -9.56
CA ASP A 121 13.54 -7.02 -9.73
C ASP A 121 14.00 -5.61 -10.13
N LYS A 122 13.64 -5.15 -11.34
CA LYS A 122 14.00 -3.81 -11.82
C LYS A 122 12.98 -2.74 -11.43
N GLY A 123 11.91 -3.12 -10.73
CA GLY A 123 10.84 -2.25 -10.30
C GLY A 123 10.15 -1.58 -11.48
N ARG A 124 10.01 -0.27 -11.41
CA ARG A 124 9.30 0.55 -12.40
C ARG A 124 9.86 0.40 -13.83
N GLN A 125 11.15 0.13 -13.99
CA GLN A 125 11.76 -0.12 -15.30
C GLN A 125 11.09 -1.29 -16.05
N ASP A 126 10.64 -2.33 -15.37
CA ASP A 126 10.01 -3.48 -16.04
C ASP A 126 8.71 -3.09 -16.73
N LEU A 127 8.04 -2.04 -16.25
CA LEU A 127 6.87 -1.45 -16.87
C LEU A 127 7.23 -0.39 -17.92
N THR A 128 8.07 0.59 -17.57
CA THR A 128 8.32 1.77 -18.42
C THR A 128 9.34 1.53 -19.52
N LYS A 129 10.17 0.49 -19.37
CA LYS A 129 11.33 0.17 -20.21
C LYS A 129 12.41 1.26 -20.23
N ASN A 130 12.31 2.28 -19.37
CA ASN A 130 13.29 3.35 -19.26
C ASN A 130 14.40 2.96 -18.26
N PRO A 131 15.68 2.92 -18.67
CA PRO A 131 16.79 2.64 -17.75
C PRO A 131 16.91 3.58 -16.55
N THR A 132 16.40 4.82 -16.63
CA THR A 132 16.42 5.75 -15.49
C THR A 132 15.48 5.35 -14.37
N ASP A 133 14.49 4.48 -14.65
CA ASP A 133 13.56 3.93 -13.67
C ASP A 133 14.06 2.62 -13.01
N ALA A 134 15.33 2.25 -13.26
CA ALA A 134 15.91 1.04 -12.69
C ALA A 134 15.91 1.07 -11.15
N PHE A 135 15.34 0.02 -10.55
CA PHE A 135 15.22 -0.16 -9.10
C PHE A 135 14.40 0.93 -8.42
N VAL A 136 13.54 1.62 -9.18
CA VAL A 136 12.59 2.59 -8.66
C VAL A 136 11.30 1.87 -8.28
N PHE A 137 10.88 2.01 -7.04
CA PHE A 137 9.67 1.41 -6.51
C PHE A 137 8.72 2.47 -5.96
N LYS A 138 7.43 2.15 -5.93
CA LYS A 138 6.47 2.96 -5.19
C LYS A 138 6.85 2.93 -3.71
N VAL A 139 6.98 4.09 -3.08
CA VAL A 139 7.16 4.17 -1.63
C VAL A 139 5.91 3.57 -0.98
N PRO A 140 6.00 2.48 -0.19
CA PRO A 140 4.82 1.84 0.36
C PRO A 140 4.20 2.71 1.47
N SER A 141 2.91 2.48 1.76
CA SER A 141 2.32 2.98 3.00
C SER A 141 2.98 2.29 4.19
N LEU A 142 3.16 3.03 5.29
CA LEU A 142 3.61 2.43 6.56
C LEU A 142 2.46 2.09 7.51
N ARG A 143 1.20 2.32 7.10
CA ARG A 143 0.05 1.86 7.89
C ARG A 143 0.05 0.34 7.96
N ASN A 144 -0.17 -0.18 9.16
CA ASN A 144 -0.12 -1.60 9.50
C ASN A 144 1.24 -2.28 9.24
N VAL A 145 2.33 -1.53 9.08
CA VAL A 145 3.64 -2.12 8.72
C VAL A 145 4.09 -3.20 9.70
N ALA A 146 3.78 -3.07 10.98
CA ALA A 146 4.11 -4.08 11.99
C ALA A 146 3.42 -5.45 11.77
N MET A 147 2.36 -5.50 10.95
CA MET A 147 1.56 -6.69 10.67
C MET A 147 1.79 -7.27 9.27
N THR A 148 2.61 -6.62 8.44
CA THR A 148 2.76 -6.96 7.01
C THR A 148 4.18 -7.38 6.65
N GLY A 149 4.91 -7.97 7.60
CA GLY A 149 6.15 -8.65 7.28
C GLY A 149 5.90 -9.92 6.46
N PRO A 150 6.92 -10.46 5.80
CA PRO A 150 8.27 -9.90 5.62
C PRO A 150 8.31 -8.63 4.76
N TYR A 151 9.39 -7.86 4.86
CA TYR A 151 9.53 -6.51 4.32
C TYR A 151 10.31 -6.46 3.00
N PHE A 152 10.13 -5.33 2.30
CA PHE A 152 10.62 -5.02 0.95
C PHE A 152 9.93 -5.81 -0.16
N HIS A 153 10.21 -5.45 -1.42
CA HIS A 153 9.55 -6.00 -2.60
C HIS A 153 9.80 -7.52 -2.78
N ASP A 154 10.86 -8.04 -2.18
CA ASP A 154 11.22 -9.45 -2.24
C ASP A 154 10.92 -10.24 -0.96
N GLY A 155 10.36 -9.59 0.07
CA GLY A 155 9.95 -10.25 1.31
C GLY A 155 11.09 -10.96 2.04
N LYS A 156 12.34 -10.53 1.90
CA LYS A 156 13.50 -11.22 2.50
C LYS A 156 13.85 -10.73 3.90
N THR A 157 13.39 -9.55 4.29
CA THR A 157 13.69 -8.99 5.62
C THR A 157 12.56 -9.35 6.57
N THR A 158 12.86 -10.03 7.67
CA THR A 158 11.81 -10.67 8.49
C THR A 158 11.30 -9.79 9.63
N THR A 159 12.15 -8.91 10.17
CA THR A 159 11.82 -8.07 11.33
C THR A 159 11.70 -6.60 10.95
N LEU A 160 10.84 -5.88 11.66
CA LEU A 160 10.61 -4.45 11.42
C LEU A 160 11.87 -3.65 11.72
N GLU A 161 12.56 -4.01 12.80
CA GLU A 161 13.80 -3.39 13.24
C GLU A 161 14.92 -3.55 12.18
N GLU A 162 15.05 -4.73 11.56
CA GLU A 162 15.98 -4.93 10.44
C GLU A 162 15.59 -4.08 9.23
N ALA A 163 14.29 -4.00 8.91
CA ALA A 163 13.81 -3.16 7.81
C ALA A 163 14.11 -1.66 8.05
N VAL A 164 13.95 -1.17 9.28
CA VAL A 164 14.29 0.20 9.68
C VAL A 164 15.79 0.48 9.49
N LYS A 165 16.66 -0.40 10.00
CA LYS A 165 18.11 -0.27 9.84
C LYS A 165 18.51 -0.28 8.37
N LYS A 166 18.02 -1.25 7.61
CA LYS A 166 18.29 -1.35 6.17
C LYS A 166 17.83 -0.10 5.44
N MET A 167 16.64 0.43 5.72
CA MET A 167 16.18 1.67 5.08
C MET A 167 17.08 2.87 5.40
N ALA A 168 17.48 3.05 6.65
CA ALA A 168 18.38 4.13 7.03
C ALA A 168 19.75 4.03 6.31
N TYR A 169 20.31 2.82 6.22
CA TYR A 169 21.57 2.59 5.52
C TYR A 169 21.44 2.79 4.01
N LEU A 170 20.45 2.16 3.38
CA LEU A 170 20.25 2.16 1.92
C LEU A 170 19.90 3.54 1.38
N GLN A 171 19.05 4.28 2.09
CA GLN A 171 18.48 5.54 1.59
C GLN A 171 19.19 6.78 2.12
N LEU A 172 19.74 6.72 3.33
CA LEU A 172 20.29 7.88 4.02
C LEU A 172 21.78 7.73 4.34
N GLY A 173 22.38 6.55 4.10
CA GLY A 173 23.76 6.26 4.48
C GLY A 173 24.00 6.28 5.98
N LYS A 174 22.95 6.11 6.80
CA LYS A 174 23.02 6.20 8.26
C LYS A 174 23.02 4.81 8.88
N GLU A 175 23.97 4.56 9.75
CA GLU A 175 23.97 3.41 10.65
C GLU A 175 23.24 3.79 11.94
N LEU A 176 22.04 3.26 12.13
CA LEU A 176 21.25 3.52 13.34
C LEU A 176 21.74 2.63 14.48
N SER A 177 21.81 3.21 15.69
CA SER A 177 22.01 2.43 16.90
C SER A 177 20.84 1.46 17.13
N GLU A 178 21.06 0.41 17.93
CA GLU A 178 19.98 -0.49 18.36
C GLU A 178 18.84 0.26 19.05
N SER A 179 19.18 1.26 19.87
CA SER A 179 18.20 2.06 20.60
C SER A 179 17.37 2.94 19.65
N ASP A 180 18.00 3.63 18.69
CA ASP A 180 17.28 4.45 17.71
C ASP A 180 16.40 3.59 16.80
N THR A 181 16.91 2.43 16.38
CA THR A 181 16.13 1.45 15.60
C THR A 181 14.89 1.01 16.35
N LYS A 182 15.06 0.60 17.61
CA LYS A 182 13.95 0.15 18.46
C LYS A 182 12.95 1.27 18.72
N SER A 183 13.42 2.51 18.93
CA SER A 183 12.59 3.68 19.13
C SER A 183 11.70 3.95 17.90
N ILE A 184 12.29 3.98 16.70
CA ILE A 184 11.54 4.13 15.45
C ILE A 184 10.54 2.97 15.25
N ALA A 185 10.98 1.72 15.45
CA ALA A 185 10.09 0.56 15.34
C ALA A 185 8.92 0.61 16.35
N THR A 186 9.15 1.17 17.54
CA THR A 186 8.11 1.40 18.56
C THR A 186 7.06 2.39 18.05
N PHE A 187 7.48 3.50 17.45
CA PHE A 187 6.55 4.40 16.76
C PHE A 187 5.81 3.71 15.60
N LEU A 188 6.50 2.96 14.74
CA LEU A 188 5.85 2.30 13.59
C LEU A 188 4.78 1.29 14.01
N LYS A 189 4.89 0.68 15.19
CA LYS A 189 3.84 -0.21 15.75
C LYS A 189 2.54 0.53 16.07
N THR A 190 2.60 1.84 16.33
CA THR A 190 1.43 2.69 16.57
C THR A 190 0.56 2.90 15.33
N LEU A 191 1.10 2.61 14.14
CA LEU A 191 0.41 2.71 12.84
C LEU A 191 -0.46 1.47 12.53
N THR A 192 -0.61 0.56 13.50
CA THR A 192 -1.45 -0.63 13.38
C THR A 192 -2.90 -0.27 13.70
N ASN A 193 -3.83 -0.78 12.89
CA ASN A 193 -5.26 -0.59 13.09
C ASN A 193 -5.67 -0.96 14.51
N LYS A 194 -6.56 -0.18 15.11
CA LYS A 194 -7.10 -0.45 16.45
C LYS A 194 -8.08 -1.63 16.49
N ASN A 195 -8.62 -2.02 15.33
CA ASN A 195 -9.68 -3.03 15.17
C ASN A 195 -9.25 -4.21 14.29
#